data_AF-A0A2D4HQA3-F1
#
_entry.id   AF-A0A2D4HQA3-F1
#
_cell.length_a   1.000
_cell.length_b   1.000
_cell.length_c   1.000
_cell.angle_alpha   90.00
_cell.angle_beta   90.00
_cell.angle_gamma   90.00
#
_symmetry.space_group_name_H-M   'P 1'
#
loop_
_entity.id
_entity.type
_entity.pdbx_description
1 polymer ?
#
loop_
_entity_poly.entity_id
_entity_poly.type
_entity_poly.pdbx_seq_one_letter_code
_entity_poly.pdbx_strand_id
1 'polypeptide(L)'
;ERILYSKTEHLGLNWFPNSVESVLKTLVKNCRLYFPESATAEMLDEWRPLMCPFDVTMQKAITYFELFLPTTLPPECHHKGFKLWFDEFLGLWVSVQNLPQWEGHLVNLFARLATDNIGYINWDPYIPKIFTRILRSLNLPVGSNQMMVPRFLTNAYDIGHAVMWITAMMGGPSKLVQKHLAGLFQSIASFYHPSNNGRWLNKLMKLLQRLPSNIVRRLHRERYKKMSWLTPVPDSHKLSDQDITEFVECIIQPVLLAMFSKTGSLEAAQALQNLALMRPELVIPPVLEKTYPALETLTEPHQLTATLSCVIGV
;
A
#
# COMPACT_ATOMS: atom_id res chain seq x y z
N GLU A 1 4.54 26.64 -4.04
CA GLU A 1 3.91 27.98 -4.01
C GLU A 1 3.33 28.43 -5.34
N ARG A 2 4.13 28.85 -6.34
CA ARG A 2 3.63 29.58 -7.53
C ARG A 2 2.53 28.89 -8.35
N ILE A 3 2.52 27.56 -8.37
CA ILE A 3 1.58 26.76 -9.17
C ILE A 3 0.57 26.10 -8.23
N LEU A 4 0.97 25.06 -7.49
CA LEU A 4 0.04 24.28 -6.63
C LEU A 4 -0.67 25.07 -5.53
N TYR A 5 -0.11 26.19 -5.10
CA TYR A 5 -0.70 27.05 -4.07
C TYR A 5 -0.80 28.50 -4.56
N SER A 6 -1.07 28.67 -5.87
CA SER A 6 -1.18 29.96 -6.53
C SER A 6 -2.22 30.85 -5.86
N LYS A 7 -1.81 32.08 -5.51
CA LYS A 7 -2.69 33.07 -4.91
C LYS A 7 -3.61 33.75 -5.91
N THR A 8 -3.44 33.51 -7.20
CA THR A 8 -4.12 34.28 -8.26
C THR A 8 -4.81 33.39 -9.29
N GLU A 9 -4.60 32.07 -9.27
CA GLU A 9 -5.31 31.12 -10.14
C GLU A 9 -6.81 31.11 -9.88
N HIS A 10 -7.23 31.05 -8.60
CA HIS A 10 -8.65 31.09 -8.23
C HIS A 10 -9.34 32.42 -8.59
N LEU A 11 -8.56 33.47 -8.85
CA LEU A 11 -9.03 34.77 -9.34
C LEU A 11 -9.11 34.83 -10.88
N GLY A 12 -8.73 33.77 -11.58
CA GLY A 12 -8.69 33.70 -13.05
C GLY A 12 -7.53 34.46 -13.69
N LEU A 13 -6.53 34.90 -12.91
CA LEU A 13 -5.38 35.66 -13.41
C LEU A 13 -4.28 34.75 -13.97
N ASN A 14 -4.26 33.48 -13.57
CA ASN A 14 -3.32 32.47 -14.06
C ASN A 14 -4.13 31.25 -14.52
N TRP A 15 -3.74 30.71 -15.68
CA TRP A 15 -4.35 29.52 -16.27
C TRP A 15 -3.27 28.49 -16.48
N PHE A 16 -3.26 27.45 -15.65
CA PHE A 16 -2.29 26.38 -15.78
C PHE A 16 -2.87 25.18 -16.55
N PRO A 17 -2.04 24.41 -17.27
CA PRO A 17 -2.49 23.17 -17.87
C PRO A 17 -2.98 22.17 -16.81
N ASN A 18 -4.04 21.43 -17.11
CA ASN A 18 -4.62 20.42 -16.20
C ASN A 18 -3.61 19.35 -15.74
N SER A 19 -2.56 19.09 -16.52
CA SER A 19 -1.51 18.12 -16.21
C SER A 19 -0.31 18.69 -15.44
N VAL A 20 -0.23 19.99 -15.21
CA VAL A 20 0.97 20.63 -14.65
C VAL A 20 1.33 20.07 -13.27
N GLU A 21 0.32 19.83 -12.43
CA GLU A 21 0.52 19.39 -11.07
C GLU A 21 1.12 17.97 -11.03
N SER A 22 0.59 17.04 -11.84
CA SER A 22 1.08 15.67 -11.87
C SER A 22 2.50 15.58 -12.42
N VAL A 23 2.82 16.39 -13.43
CA VAL A 23 4.17 16.50 -14.01
C VAL A 23 5.15 17.06 -12.98
N LEU A 24 4.81 18.15 -12.29
CA LEU A 24 5.68 18.74 -11.27
C LEU A 24 5.89 17.82 -10.07
N LYS A 25 4.83 17.16 -9.58
CA LYS A 25 4.96 16.17 -8.51
C LYS A 25 5.90 15.04 -8.92
N THR A 26 5.85 14.59 -10.17
CA THR A 26 6.75 13.56 -10.71
C THR A 26 8.19 14.07 -10.83
N LEU A 27 8.37 15.29 -11.32
CA LEU A 27 9.67 15.96 -11.40
C LEU A 27 10.34 16.04 -10.03
N VAL A 28 9.63 16.54 -9.01
CA VAL A 28 10.14 16.63 -7.64
C VAL A 28 10.53 15.25 -7.12
N LYS A 29 9.69 14.22 -7.33
CA LYS A 29 9.99 12.85 -6.92
C LYS A 29 11.28 12.30 -7.56
N ASN A 30 11.55 12.65 -8.82
CA ASN A 30 12.76 12.24 -9.55
C ASN A 30 14.01 13.03 -9.11
N CYS A 31 13.85 14.31 -8.74
CA CYS A 31 14.96 15.14 -8.27
C CYS A 31 15.33 14.90 -6.80
N ARG A 32 14.35 14.48 -5.99
CA ARG A 32 14.50 14.35 -4.53
C ARG A 32 15.69 13.50 -4.08
N LEU A 33 16.04 12.49 -4.85
CA LEU A 33 17.15 11.59 -4.53
C LEU A 33 18.53 12.25 -4.65
N TYR A 34 18.60 13.45 -5.22
CA TYR A 34 19.82 14.24 -5.40
C TYR A 34 19.88 15.48 -4.50
N PHE A 35 18.93 15.64 -3.57
CA PHE A 35 18.99 16.76 -2.63
C PHE A 35 20.17 16.62 -1.67
N PRO A 36 20.80 17.74 -1.27
CA PRO A 36 21.87 17.74 -0.28
C PRO A 36 21.44 17.07 1.04
N GLU A 37 22.40 16.54 1.80
CA GLU A 37 22.11 15.94 3.10
C GLU A 37 21.52 16.92 4.11
N SER A 38 21.81 18.22 3.98
CA SER A 38 21.24 19.29 4.83
C SER A 38 19.79 19.61 4.48
N ALA A 39 19.31 19.23 3.30
CA ALA A 39 18.01 19.65 2.79
C ALA A 39 16.85 19.19 3.67
N THR A 40 16.96 18.02 4.31
CA THR A 40 15.93 17.55 5.25
C THR A 40 15.75 18.52 6.41
N ALA A 41 16.84 19.01 7.01
CA ALA A 41 16.77 19.94 8.13
C ALA A 41 16.15 21.28 7.69
N GLU A 42 16.63 21.83 6.56
CA GLU A 42 16.11 23.07 5.99
C GLU A 42 14.60 22.99 5.66
N MET A 43 14.15 21.88 5.07
CA MET A 43 12.74 21.63 4.78
C MET A 43 11.88 21.53 6.05
N LEU A 44 12.42 20.91 7.11
CA LEU A 44 11.73 20.83 8.40
C LEU A 44 11.62 22.21 9.03
N ASP A 45 12.68 23.00 9.04
CA ASP A 45 12.67 24.35 9.59
C ASP A 45 11.69 25.27 8.86
N GLU A 46 11.56 25.12 7.53
CA GLU A 46 10.64 25.90 6.72
C GLU A 46 9.17 25.50 6.90
N TRP A 47 8.86 24.19 6.94
CA TRP A 47 7.48 23.70 6.86
C TRP A 47 6.89 23.22 8.19
N ARG A 48 7.70 22.91 9.21
CA ARG A 48 7.18 22.60 10.56
C ARG A 48 6.29 23.71 11.13
N PRO A 49 6.59 25.01 10.95
CA PRO A 49 5.70 26.09 11.42
C PRO A 49 4.29 26.04 10.83
N LEU A 50 4.11 25.39 9.68
CA LEU A 50 2.81 25.22 9.03
C LEU A 50 2.01 24.03 9.59
N MET A 51 2.58 23.23 10.50
CA MET A 51 1.93 22.04 11.09
C MET A 51 0.93 22.38 12.20
N CYS A 52 0.02 23.33 11.96
CA CYS A 52 -1.11 23.61 12.85
C CYS A 52 -2.27 22.65 12.52
N PRO A 53 -2.60 21.65 13.38
CA PRO A 53 -3.59 20.62 13.04
C PRO A 53 -5.02 21.14 12.79
N PHE A 54 -5.29 22.37 13.20
CA PHE A 54 -6.59 23.03 13.11
C PHE A 54 -6.73 23.96 11.90
N ASP A 55 -5.66 24.17 11.13
CA ASP A 55 -5.65 25.06 9.97
C ASP A 55 -5.35 24.30 8.67
N VAL A 56 -5.77 24.88 7.54
CA VAL A 56 -5.54 24.33 6.19
C VAL A 56 -4.05 24.28 5.83
N THR A 57 -3.21 25.05 6.53
CA THR A 57 -1.75 25.02 6.41
C THR A 57 -1.14 23.66 6.75
N MET A 58 -1.78 22.85 7.61
CA MET A 58 -1.33 21.48 7.89
C MET A 58 -1.36 20.61 6.62
N GLN A 59 -2.44 20.69 5.84
CA GLN A 59 -2.53 19.95 4.58
C GLN A 59 -1.40 20.33 3.63
N LYS A 60 -1.06 21.62 3.59
CA LYS A 60 0.05 22.13 2.79
C LYS A 60 1.40 21.59 3.28
N ALA A 61 1.65 21.64 4.58
CA ALA A 61 2.87 21.10 5.19
C ALA A 61 3.07 19.62 4.86
N ILE A 62 2.07 18.78 5.14
CA ILE A 62 2.17 17.34 4.89
C ILE A 62 2.31 17.02 3.40
N THR A 63 1.65 17.78 2.52
CA THR A 63 1.82 17.60 1.06
C THR A 63 3.26 17.92 0.62
N TYR A 64 3.87 18.97 1.17
CA TYR A 64 5.28 19.26 0.92
C TYR A 64 6.19 18.18 1.47
N PHE A 65 5.98 17.72 2.70
CA PHE A 65 6.76 16.62 3.27
C PHE A 65 6.66 15.33 2.46
N GLU A 66 5.45 14.93 2.04
CA GLU A 66 5.27 13.78 1.15
C GLU A 66 6.06 13.94 -0.15
N LEU A 67 6.04 15.12 -0.78
CA LEU A 67 6.70 15.34 -2.06
C LEU A 67 8.22 15.46 -1.94
N PHE A 68 8.72 16.21 -0.96
CA PHE A 68 10.10 16.68 -0.95
C PHE A 68 11.01 15.95 0.05
N LEU A 69 10.52 15.44 1.19
CA LEU A 69 11.41 14.83 2.19
C LEU A 69 12.14 13.61 1.65
N PRO A 70 13.49 13.63 1.59
CA PRO A 70 14.27 12.48 1.16
C PRO A 70 14.10 11.29 2.11
N THR A 71 13.94 10.10 1.53
CA THR A 71 13.80 8.84 2.28
C THR A 71 14.87 7.81 1.90
N THR A 72 15.72 8.10 0.91
CA THR A 72 16.70 7.18 0.33
C THR A 72 18.15 7.48 0.73
N LEU A 73 18.37 8.25 1.80
CA LEU A 73 19.74 8.49 2.28
C LEU A 73 20.40 7.17 2.71
N PRO A 74 21.73 7.05 2.59
CA PRO A 74 22.44 5.86 3.06
C PRO A 74 22.37 5.74 4.60
N PRO A 75 22.58 4.54 5.17
CA PRO A 75 22.51 4.29 6.61
C PRO A 75 23.34 5.23 7.48
N GLU A 76 24.52 5.59 7.00
CA GLU A 76 25.45 6.52 7.65
C GLU A 76 24.82 7.90 7.86
N CYS A 77 23.94 8.33 6.94
CA CYS A 77 23.31 9.65 6.93
C CYS A 77 21.85 9.61 7.40
N HIS A 78 21.34 8.50 7.93
CA HIS A 78 19.96 8.41 8.46
C HIS A 78 19.68 9.44 9.56
N HIS A 79 20.71 9.84 10.33
CA HIS A 79 20.62 10.87 11.36
C HIS A 79 20.33 12.28 10.81
N LYS A 80 20.67 12.54 9.54
CA LYS A 80 20.33 13.78 8.81
C LYS A 80 19.06 13.64 7.97
N GLY A 81 18.54 12.41 7.85
CA GLY A 81 17.36 12.08 7.08
C GLY A 81 16.14 11.87 7.97
N PHE A 82 15.52 10.70 7.85
CA PHE A 82 14.25 10.41 8.49
C PHE A 82 14.28 10.44 10.03
N LYS A 83 15.43 10.21 10.66
CA LYS A 83 15.53 10.27 12.14
C LYS A 83 15.29 11.68 12.69
N LEU A 84 15.34 12.73 11.86
CA LEU A 84 15.04 14.10 12.29
C LEU A 84 13.53 14.35 12.50
N TRP A 85 12.65 13.56 11.88
CA TRP A 85 11.21 13.83 11.82
C TRP A 85 10.31 12.62 12.04
N PHE A 86 10.83 11.41 11.91
CA PHE A 86 10.05 10.18 11.95
C PHE A 86 9.23 10.04 13.23
N ASP A 87 9.86 10.17 14.40
CA ASP A 87 9.19 9.96 15.69
C ASP A 87 8.11 11.04 15.94
N GLU A 88 8.39 12.29 15.58
CA GLU A 88 7.44 13.40 15.66
C GLU A 88 6.21 13.13 14.79
N PHE A 89 6.44 12.79 13.52
CA PHE A 89 5.37 12.62 12.54
C PHE A 89 4.56 11.35 12.84
N LEU A 90 5.22 10.29 13.28
CA LEU A 90 4.56 9.06 13.70
C LEU A 90 3.74 9.29 14.98
N GLY A 91 4.28 10.06 15.94
CA GLY A 91 3.55 10.49 17.14
C GLY A 91 2.29 11.30 16.81
N LEU A 92 2.39 12.22 15.85
CA LEU A 92 1.23 12.95 15.31
C LEU A 92 0.22 11.99 14.69
N TRP A 93 0.66 11.10 13.80
CA TRP A 93 -0.21 10.12 13.15
C TRP A 93 -0.91 9.22 14.17
N VAL A 94 -0.21 8.73 15.19
CA VAL A 94 -0.78 7.92 16.29
C VAL A 94 -1.81 8.74 17.07
N SER A 95 -1.54 10.00 17.39
CA SER A 95 -2.44 10.83 18.21
C SER A 95 -3.78 11.13 17.54
N VAL A 96 -3.79 11.27 16.22
CA VAL A 96 -4.98 11.67 15.45
C VAL A 96 -5.88 10.48 15.14
N GLN A 97 -7.20 10.59 15.35
CA GLN A 97 -8.15 9.48 15.15
C GLN A 97 -9.31 9.80 14.18
N ASN A 98 -9.41 11.05 13.72
CA ASN A 98 -10.53 11.56 12.93
C ASN A 98 -10.33 11.48 11.41
N LEU A 99 -9.30 10.79 10.91
CA LEU A 99 -9.02 10.61 9.48
C LEU A 99 -9.02 11.93 8.68
N PRO A 100 -8.22 12.94 9.10
CA PRO A 100 -8.14 14.19 8.37
C PRO A 100 -7.55 13.94 6.97
N GLN A 101 -7.88 14.81 6.03
CA GLN A 101 -7.48 14.65 4.63
C GLN A 101 -5.96 14.52 4.44
N TRP A 102 -5.19 15.21 5.29
CA TRP A 102 -3.73 15.19 5.23
C TRP A 102 -3.14 13.86 5.70
N GLU A 103 -3.87 13.04 6.47
CA GLU A 103 -3.38 11.77 7.00
C GLU A 103 -2.98 10.80 5.88
N GLY A 104 -3.72 10.79 4.77
CA GLY A 104 -3.39 9.95 3.62
C GLY A 104 -2.03 10.26 3.02
N HIS A 105 -1.67 11.55 2.93
CA HIS A 105 -0.36 11.99 2.45
C HIS A 105 0.76 11.57 3.41
N LEU A 106 0.49 11.59 4.71
CA LEU A 106 1.44 11.14 5.73
C LEU A 106 1.68 9.62 5.64
N VAL A 107 0.62 8.83 5.39
CA VAL A 107 0.74 7.39 5.14
C VAL A 107 1.53 7.09 3.87
N ASN A 108 1.35 7.87 2.80
CA ASN A 108 2.16 7.72 1.59
C ASN A 108 3.65 7.98 1.87
N LEU A 109 3.97 8.96 2.72
CA LEU A 109 5.33 9.24 3.16
C LEU A 109 5.90 8.06 3.97
N PHE A 110 5.14 7.49 4.92
CA PHE A 110 5.58 6.32 5.68
C PHE A 110 5.75 5.07 4.82
N ALA A 111 4.85 4.83 3.86
CA ALA A 111 4.96 3.72 2.92
C ALA A 111 6.25 3.78 2.11
N ARG A 112 6.58 4.99 1.61
CA ARG A 112 7.86 5.23 0.95
C ARG A 112 9.04 5.02 1.89
N LEU A 113 9.00 5.64 3.07
CA LEU A 113 10.06 5.53 4.07
C LEU A 113 10.36 4.07 4.44
N ALA A 114 9.31 3.29 4.72
CA ALA A 114 9.43 1.87 5.05
C ALA A 114 10.06 1.09 3.91
N THR A 115 9.65 1.36 2.66
CA THR A 115 10.18 0.67 1.48
C THR A 115 11.66 0.98 1.27
N ASP A 116 12.07 2.24 1.41
CA ASP A 116 13.46 2.63 1.17
C ASP A 116 14.38 2.08 2.28
N ASN A 117 13.89 1.94 3.51
CA ASN A 117 14.68 1.66 4.72
C ASN A 117 14.30 0.36 5.43
N ILE A 118 14.01 -0.70 4.66
CA ILE A 118 13.71 -2.04 5.21
C ILE A 118 14.87 -2.49 6.12
N GLY A 119 14.55 -2.85 7.36
CA GLY A 119 15.51 -3.29 8.37
C GLY A 119 16.16 -2.20 9.23
N TYR A 120 15.82 -0.92 9.00
CA TYR A 120 16.37 0.21 9.78
C TYR A 120 15.37 0.88 10.72
N ILE A 121 14.08 0.55 10.60
CA ILE A 121 13.00 1.09 11.43
C ILE A 121 12.26 -0.08 12.08
N ASN A 122 12.14 -0.06 13.40
CA ASN A 122 11.32 -1.03 14.13
C ASN A 122 9.84 -0.60 14.09
N TRP A 123 9.06 -1.24 13.23
CA TRP A 123 7.63 -0.96 13.11
C TRP A 123 6.77 -1.71 14.13
N ASP A 124 7.31 -2.70 14.85
CA ASP A 124 6.55 -3.62 15.71
C ASP A 124 5.57 -2.94 16.68
N PRO A 125 5.95 -1.86 17.41
CA PRO A 125 5.03 -1.18 18.31
C PRO A 125 3.79 -0.59 17.61
N TYR A 126 3.89 -0.34 16.31
CA TYR A 126 2.88 0.36 15.52
C TYR A 126 2.06 -0.58 14.63
N ILE A 127 2.54 -1.80 14.35
CA ILE A 127 1.89 -2.78 13.48
C ILE A 127 0.39 -2.95 13.80
N PRO A 128 -0.04 -3.18 15.06
CA PRO A 128 -1.46 -3.38 15.35
C PRO A 128 -2.31 -2.19 14.88
N LYS A 129 -1.84 -0.96 15.14
CA LYS A 129 -2.54 0.27 14.78
C LYS A 129 -2.57 0.50 13.28
N ILE A 130 -1.48 0.18 12.58
CA ILE A 130 -1.39 0.26 11.11
C ILE A 130 -2.44 -0.65 10.48
N PHE A 131 -2.49 -1.92 10.86
CA PHE A 131 -3.46 -2.87 10.32
C PHE A 131 -4.90 -2.50 10.69
N THR A 132 -5.17 -2.01 11.90
CA THR A 132 -6.50 -1.51 12.27
C THR A 132 -6.92 -0.32 11.41
N ARG A 133 -6.02 0.63 11.13
CA ARG A 133 -6.36 1.78 10.26
C ARG A 133 -6.54 1.38 8.80
N ILE A 134 -5.72 0.44 8.30
CA ILE A 134 -5.91 -0.12 6.96
C ILE A 134 -7.28 -0.80 6.88
N LEU A 135 -7.64 -1.67 7.83
CA LEU A 135 -8.96 -2.31 7.87
C LEU A 135 -10.10 -1.28 7.91
N ARG A 136 -9.99 -0.25 8.75
CA ARG A 136 -10.97 0.85 8.80
C ARG A 136 -11.08 1.58 7.45
N SER A 137 -9.97 1.80 6.75
CA SER A 137 -9.94 2.48 5.44
C SER A 137 -10.62 1.68 4.30
N LEU A 138 -10.81 0.37 4.49
CA LEU A 138 -11.58 -0.47 3.57
C LEU A 138 -13.08 -0.14 3.63
N ASN A 139 -13.55 0.53 4.70
CA ASN A 139 -14.93 1.00 4.88
C ASN A 139 -15.96 -0.13 4.67
N LEU A 140 -15.70 -1.28 5.29
CA LEU A 140 -16.57 -2.45 5.21
C LEU A 140 -17.84 -2.24 6.07
N PRO A 141 -19.03 -2.63 5.60
CA PRO A 141 -20.23 -2.60 6.43
C PRO A 141 -20.15 -3.74 7.45
N VAL A 142 -20.05 -3.38 8.73
CA VAL A 142 -20.05 -4.31 9.86
C VAL A 142 -21.11 -3.88 10.87
N GLY A 143 -21.85 -4.85 11.40
CA GLY A 143 -22.92 -4.64 12.38
C GLY A 143 -24.33 -4.60 11.77
N SER A 144 -25.31 -5.11 12.53
CA SER A 144 -26.72 -5.12 12.13
C SER A 144 -27.34 -3.72 12.25
N ASN A 145 -27.91 -3.19 11.17
CA ASN A 145 -28.63 -1.91 11.13
C ASN A 145 -27.84 -0.66 11.57
N GLN A 146 -26.51 -0.71 11.63
CA GLN A 146 -25.69 0.47 11.86
C GLN A 146 -25.38 1.18 10.54
N MET A 147 -26.24 2.13 10.14
CA MET A 147 -25.94 3.01 9.01
C MET A 147 -24.86 4.02 9.43
N MET A 148 -23.61 3.75 9.06
CA MET A 148 -22.56 4.76 9.17
C MET A 148 -22.82 5.85 8.13
N VAL A 149 -23.31 7.01 8.57
CA VAL A 149 -23.44 8.18 7.69
C VAL A 149 -22.03 8.56 7.21
N PRO A 150 -21.77 8.65 5.89
CA PRO A 150 -20.43 8.80 5.33
C PRO A 150 -19.70 10.11 5.64
N ARG A 151 -19.33 10.41 6.89
CA ARG A 151 -18.57 11.65 7.16
C ARG A 151 -17.15 11.63 6.59
N PHE A 152 -16.58 10.44 6.31
CA PHE A 152 -15.15 10.30 5.94
C PHE A 152 -14.87 9.32 4.78
N LEU A 153 -15.88 8.93 3.98
CA LEU A 153 -15.70 7.92 2.91
C LEU A 153 -14.64 8.33 1.85
N THR A 154 -14.36 9.62 1.71
CA THR A 154 -13.43 10.19 0.72
C THR A 154 -11.96 10.14 1.13
N ASN A 155 -11.65 10.00 2.43
CA ASN A 155 -10.28 10.10 2.97
C ASN A 155 -9.66 8.73 3.29
N ALA A 156 -10.07 7.69 2.57
CA ALA A 156 -9.48 6.37 2.74
C ALA A 156 -8.06 6.32 2.20
N TYR A 157 -7.20 5.52 2.83
CA TYR A 157 -5.85 5.29 2.35
C TYR A 157 -5.86 4.74 0.92
N ASP A 158 -4.91 5.22 0.12
CA ASP A 158 -4.65 4.60 -1.17
C ASP A 158 -4.13 3.17 -0.96
N ILE A 159 -4.79 2.21 -1.60
CA ILE A 159 -4.46 0.78 -1.45
C ILE A 159 -3.05 0.49 -1.97
N GLY A 160 -2.56 1.24 -2.97
CA GLY A 160 -1.18 1.09 -3.45
C GLY A 160 -0.15 1.39 -2.36
N HIS A 161 -0.30 2.51 -1.66
CA HIS A 161 0.60 2.90 -0.58
C HIS A 161 0.42 2.02 0.67
N ALA A 162 -0.81 1.64 1.01
CA ALA A 162 -1.06 0.70 2.11
C ALA A 162 -0.35 -0.64 1.86
N VAL A 163 -0.50 -1.20 0.65
CA VAL A 163 0.18 -2.44 0.24
C VAL A 163 1.69 -2.29 0.26
N MET A 164 2.22 -1.19 -0.26
CA MET A 164 3.65 -0.88 -0.24
C MET A 164 4.17 -0.88 1.21
N TRP A 165 3.44 -0.23 2.13
CA TRP A 165 3.81 -0.18 3.54
C TRP A 165 3.78 -1.55 4.20
N ILE A 166 2.70 -2.32 4.03
CA ILE A 166 2.60 -3.70 4.54
C ILE A 166 3.79 -4.52 4.03
N THR A 167 4.01 -4.49 2.72
CA THR A 167 5.07 -5.27 2.07
C THR A 167 6.44 -4.89 2.59
N ALA A 168 6.71 -3.61 2.85
CA ALA A 168 8.00 -3.16 3.36
C ALA A 168 8.27 -3.57 4.81
N MET A 169 7.21 -3.71 5.64
CA MET A 169 7.34 -4.11 7.04
C MET A 169 7.52 -5.63 7.22
N MET A 170 7.16 -6.45 6.23
CA MET A 170 7.28 -7.92 6.33
C MET A 170 8.73 -8.40 6.44
N GLY A 171 8.94 -9.65 6.83
CA GLY A 171 10.27 -10.23 7.03
C GLY A 171 10.89 -9.78 8.35
N GLY A 172 12.19 -10.01 8.51
CA GLY A 172 12.86 -9.76 9.79
C GLY A 172 12.65 -10.90 10.80
N PRO A 173 13.20 -10.74 12.02
CA PRO A 173 13.05 -11.71 13.10
C PRO A 173 11.62 -11.77 13.65
N SER A 174 10.87 -10.67 13.58
CA SER A 174 9.50 -10.58 14.06
C SER A 174 8.51 -10.98 12.97
N LYS A 175 7.66 -11.98 13.26
CA LYS A 175 6.58 -12.41 12.33
C LYS A 175 5.26 -11.68 12.57
N LEU A 176 5.29 -10.56 13.30
CA LEU A 176 4.11 -9.83 13.71
C LEU A 176 3.29 -9.30 12.51
N VAL A 177 3.97 -8.80 11.47
CA VAL A 177 3.30 -8.35 10.23
C VAL A 177 2.53 -9.49 9.56
N GLN A 178 3.16 -10.66 9.44
CA GLN A 178 2.54 -11.85 8.81
C GLN A 178 1.30 -12.30 9.60
N LYS A 179 1.39 -12.33 10.93
CA LYS A 179 0.25 -12.63 11.82
C LYS A 179 -0.91 -11.64 11.62
N HIS A 180 -0.62 -10.33 11.59
CA HIS A 180 -1.65 -9.32 11.38
C HIS A 180 -2.22 -9.36 9.95
N LEU A 181 -1.42 -9.73 8.96
CA LEU A 181 -1.86 -9.90 7.59
C LEU A 181 -2.82 -11.08 7.42
N ALA A 182 -2.49 -12.23 8.02
CA ALA A 182 -3.40 -13.37 8.07
C ALA A 182 -4.71 -13.01 8.79
N GLY A 183 -4.63 -12.31 9.93
CA GLY A 183 -5.80 -11.81 10.64
C GLY A 183 -6.65 -10.83 9.81
N LEU A 184 -6.01 -9.97 9.01
CA LEU A 184 -6.69 -9.05 8.09
C LEU A 184 -7.47 -9.85 7.04
N PHE A 185 -6.82 -10.77 6.32
CA PHE A 185 -7.49 -11.59 5.29
C PHE A 185 -8.60 -12.47 5.86
N GLN A 186 -8.40 -13.03 7.05
CA GLN A 186 -9.45 -13.76 7.76
C GLN A 186 -10.67 -12.86 8.06
N SER A 187 -10.42 -11.62 8.50
CA SER A 187 -11.49 -10.66 8.83
C SER A 187 -12.28 -10.19 7.61
N ILE A 188 -11.67 -10.20 6.42
CA ILE A 188 -12.30 -9.72 5.18
C ILE A 188 -12.71 -10.84 4.22
N ALA A 189 -12.47 -12.12 4.58
CA ALA A 189 -12.70 -13.28 3.73
C ALA A 189 -14.16 -13.36 3.22
N SER A 190 -15.14 -13.11 4.09
CA SER A 190 -16.55 -13.13 3.72
C SER A 190 -16.91 -12.10 2.64
N PHE A 191 -16.20 -10.97 2.58
CA PHE A 191 -16.44 -9.91 1.60
C PHE A 191 -15.89 -10.23 0.20
N TYR A 192 -15.07 -11.27 0.05
CA TYR A 192 -14.61 -11.78 -1.25
C TYR A 192 -15.52 -12.85 -1.84
N HIS A 193 -16.50 -13.36 -1.09
CA HIS A 193 -17.43 -14.34 -1.61
C HIS A 193 -18.26 -13.75 -2.77
N PRO A 194 -18.45 -14.45 -3.91
CA PRO A 194 -19.17 -13.91 -5.09
C PRO A 194 -20.60 -13.42 -4.81
N SER A 195 -21.25 -13.97 -3.79
CA SER A 195 -22.58 -13.53 -3.34
C SER A 195 -22.58 -12.21 -2.56
N ASN A 196 -21.44 -11.84 -1.96
CA ASN A 196 -21.29 -10.67 -1.10
C ASN A 196 -20.67 -9.49 -1.87
N ASN A 197 -21.38 -9.05 -2.91
CA ASN A 197 -20.94 -7.93 -3.73
C ASN A 197 -21.39 -6.58 -3.15
N GLY A 198 -20.53 -5.57 -3.24
CA GLY A 198 -20.84 -4.22 -2.77
C GLY A 198 -19.74 -3.22 -3.07
N ARG A 199 -19.93 -1.98 -2.63
CA ARG A 199 -19.03 -0.84 -2.96
C ARG A 199 -17.59 -1.04 -2.48
N TRP A 200 -17.37 -1.88 -1.47
CA TRP A 200 -16.05 -2.22 -0.94
C TRP A 200 -15.21 -3.07 -1.91
N LEU A 201 -15.85 -3.86 -2.78
CA LEU A 201 -15.18 -4.89 -3.56
C LEU A 201 -14.10 -4.30 -4.48
N ASN A 202 -14.32 -3.12 -5.06
CA ASN A 202 -13.32 -2.43 -5.89
C ASN A 202 -11.99 -2.16 -5.15
N LYS A 203 -12.04 -1.86 -3.85
CA LYS A 203 -10.83 -1.66 -3.03
C LYS A 203 -10.22 -3.00 -2.62
N LEU A 204 -11.06 -3.97 -2.27
CA LEU A 204 -10.61 -5.31 -1.89
C LEU A 204 -9.91 -6.02 -3.05
N MET A 205 -10.48 -5.99 -4.26
CA MET A 205 -9.85 -6.56 -5.46
C MET A 205 -8.49 -5.89 -5.76
N LYS A 206 -8.37 -4.57 -5.58
CA LYS A 206 -7.07 -3.88 -5.68
C LYS A 206 -6.06 -4.32 -4.63
N LEU A 207 -6.49 -4.56 -3.39
CA LEU A 207 -5.64 -5.06 -2.32
C LEU A 207 -5.11 -6.45 -2.68
N LEU A 208 -6.02 -7.32 -3.10
CA LEU A 208 -5.77 -8.70 -3.50
C LEU A 208 -4.82 -8.81 -4.70
N GLN A 209 -4.98 -7.95 -5.70
CA GLN A 209 -4.12 -7.86 -6.89
C GLN A 209 -2.74 -7.28 -6.56
N ARG A 210 -2.70 -6.14 -5.85
CA ARG A 210 -1.46 -5.37 -5.69
C ARG A 210 -0.50 -5.96 -4.67
N LEU A 211 -1.01 -6.67 -3.66
CA LEU A 211 -0.17 -7.19 -2.58
C LEU A 211 0.81 -8.27 -3.05
N PRO A 212 0.38 -9.35 -3.74
CA PRO A 212 1.31 -10.30 -4.35
C PRO A 212 2.31 -9.64 -5.30
N SER A 213 1.85 -8.68 -6.12
CA SER A 213 2.73 -7.95 -7.04
C SER A 213 3.83 -7.15 -6.33
N ASN A 214 3.53 -6.52 -5.19
CA ASN A 214 4.55 -5.81 -4.41
C ASN A 214 5.53 -6.77 -3.75
N ILE A 215 5.08 -7.94 -3.28
CA ILE A 215 5.98 -8.96 -2.74
C ILE A 215 6.90 -9.51 -3.84
N VAL A 216 6.39 -9.81 -5.04
CA VAL A 216 7.23 -10.19 -6.19
C VAL A 216 8.28 -9.11 -6.50
N ARG A 217 7.90 -7.83 -6.50
CA ARG A 217 8.85 -6.72 -6.69
C ARG A 217 9.90 -6.66 -5.56
N ARG A 218 9.51 -6.91 -4.32
CA ARG A 218 10.42 -6.98 -3.18
C ARG A 218 11.38 -8.15 -3.29
N LEU A 219 10.90 -9.35 -3.64
CA LEU A 219 11.72 -10.52 -3.88
C LEU A 219 12.71 -10.28 -5.04
N HIS A 220 12.26 -9.62 -6.11
CA HIS A 220 13.15 -9.20 -7.19
C HIS A 220 14.27 -8.28 -6.67
N ARG A 221 13.94 -7.27 -5.86
CA ARG A 221 14.92 -6.37 -5.23
C ARG A 221 15.91 -7.13 -4.34
N GLU A 222 15.45 -8.12 -3.58
CA GLU A 222 16.27 -8.83 -2.59
C GLU A 222 17.15 -9.95 -3.17
N ARG A 223 16.66 -10.64 -4.20
CA ARG A 223 17.29 -11.87 -4.72
C ARG A 223 17.93 -11.70 -6.11
N TYR A 224 17.36 -10.87 -6.98
CA TYR A 224 17.71 -10.85 -8.41
C TYR A 224 18.28 -9.53 -8.90
N LYS A 225 17.96 -8.41 -8.23
CA LYS A 225 18.44 -7.08 -8.61
C LYS A 225 19.95 -6.98 -8.34
N LYS A 226 20.70 -6.55 -9.36
CA LYS A 226 22.14 -6.29 -9.24
C LYS A 226 22.40 -5.14 -8.26
N MET A 227 23.56 -5.19 -7.61
CA MET A 227 24.02 -4.13 -6.73
C MET A 227 24.01 -2.78 -7.47
N SER A 228 23.49 -1.75 -6.83
CA SER A 228 23.46 -0.38 -7.34
C SER A 228 23.79 0.59 -6.20
N TRP A 229 23.78 1.90 -6.47
CA TRP A 229 23.97 2.91 -5.42
C TRP A 229 22.89 2.92 -4.32
N LEU A 230 21.81 2.14 -4.49
CA LEU A 230 20.69 2.11 -3.55
C LEU A 230 21.06 1.20 -2.38
N THR A 231 20.72 1.63 -1.17
CA THR A 231 20.94 0.82 0.03
C THR A 231 20.34 -0.57 -0.13
N PRO A 232 21.16 -1.64 -0.06
CA PRO A 232 20.68 -3.01 -0.13
C PRO A 232 19.87 -3.34 1.12
N VAL A 233 18.91 -4.27 0.99
CA VAL A 233 18.14 -4.77 2.14
C VAL A 233 19.08 -5.65 2.98
N PRO A 234 19.20 -5.42 4.31
CA PRO A 234 20.00 -6.26 5.18
C PRO A 234 19.52 -7.71 5.17
N ASP A 235 20.45 -8.68 5.22
CA ASP A 235 20.11 -10.11 5.17
C ASP A 235 19.15 -10.54 6.28
N SER A 236 19.25 -9.92 7.47
CA SER A 236 18.35 -10.18 8.60
C SER A 236 16.88 -9.85 8.32
N HIS A 237 16.60 -9.02 7.31
CA HIS A 237 15.25 -8.56 6.97
C HIS A 237 14.79 -8.96 5.57
N LYS A 238 15.58 -9.77 4.84
CA LYS A 238 15.11 -10.38 3.58
C LYS A 238 14.00 -11.39 3.86
N LEU A 239 13.11 -11.57 2.88
CA LEU A 239 12.04 -12.57 2.96
C LEU A 239 12.63 -13.98 2.82
N SER A 240 12.49 -14.77 3.88
CA SER A 240 12.84 -16.18 3.86
C SER A 240 11.84 -16.99 3.03
N ASP A 241 12.19 -18.22 2.68
CA ASP A 241 11.25 -19.09 1.97
C ASP A 241 10.02 -19.42 2.81
N GLN A 242 10.15 -19.53 4.13
CA GLN A 242 9.02 -19.71 5.02
C GLN A 242 8.09 -18.49 5.03
N ASP A 243 8.64 -17.26 5.05
CA ASP A 243 7.84 -16.03 5.00
C ASP A 243 6.98 -15.97 3.73
N ILE A 244 7.54 -16.41 2.60
CA ILE A 244 6.82 -16.44 1.31
C ILE A 244 5.71 -17.49 1.34
N THR A 245 5.99 -18.68 1.88
CA THR A 245 5.01 -19.76 2.01
C THR A 245 3.82 -19.31 2.86
N GLU A 246 4.07 -18.77 4.05
CA GLU A 246 3.02 -18.28 4.95
C GLU A 246 2.20 -17.15 4.31
N PHE A 247 2.85 -16.28 3.53
CA PHE A 247 2.14 -15.26 2.76
C PHE A 247 1.18 -15.89 1.74
N VAL A 248 1.62 -16.86 0.96
CA VAL A 248 0.79 -17.50 -0.07
C VAL A 248 -0.40 -18.23 0.58
N GLU A 249 -0.15 -18.98 1.66
CA GLU A 249 -1.19 -19.69 2.40
C GLU A 249 -2.27 -18.75 2.96
N CYS A 250 -1.88 -17.55 3.43
CA CYS A 250 -2.84 -16.62 4.03
C CYS A 250 -3.78 -15.95 3.00
N ILE A 251 -3.35 -15.80 1.75
CA ILE A 251 -4.07 -15.04 0.72
C ILE A 251 -4.73 -15.91 -0.35
N ILE A 252 -4.30 -17.16 -0.53
CA ILE A 252 -4.79 -18.02 -1.61
C ILE A 252 -6.31 -18.24 -1.56
N GLN A 253 -6.88 -18.47 -0.37
CA GLN A 253 -8.33 -18.69 -0.24
C GLN A 253 -9.17 -17.47 -0.64
N PRO A 254 -8.89 -16.24 -0.14
CA PRO A 254 -9.50 -15.03 -0.67
C PRO A 254 -9.38 -14.87 -2.19
N VAL A 255 -8.24 -15.21 -2.78
CA VAL A 255 -8.00 -15.11 -4.24
C VAL A 255 -8.86 -16.11 -5.01
N LEU A 256 -8.94 -17.36 -4.54
CA LEU A 256 -9.78 -18.39 -5.13
C LEU A 256 -11.28 -18.06 -5.02
N LEU A 257 -11.72 -17.37 -3.96
CA LEU A 257 -13.09 -16.83 -3.86
C LEU A 257 -13.32 -15.70 -4.86
N ALA A 258 -12.36 -14.77 -4.96
CA ALA A 258 -12.41 -13.62 -5.84
C ALA A 258 -12.38 -13.99 -7.34
N MET A 259 -11.84 -15.16 -7.69
CA MET A 259 -11.85 -15.69 -9.06
C MET A 259 -13.25 -15.71 -9.67
N PHE A 260 -14.28 -16.05 -8.87
CA PHE A 260 -15.66 -16.12 -9.32
C PHE A 260 -16.45 -14.81 -9.08
N SER A 261 -15.75 -13.68 -8.87
CA SER A 261 -16.41 -12.39 -8.64
C SER A 261 -17.31 -11.99 -9.81
N LYS A 262 -18.46 -11.41 -9.47
CA LYS A 262 -19.42 -10.83 -10.45
C LYS A 262 -18.88 -9.57 -11.15
N THR A 263 -17.81 -8.96 -10.64
CA THR A 263 -17.17 -7.79 -11.27
C THR A 263 -16.11 -8.16 -12.29
N GLY A 264 -15.85 -9.46 -12.50
CA GLY A 264 -14.78 -9.97 -13.35
C GLY A 264 -13.66 -10.64 -12.54
N SER A 265 -12.85 -11.44 -13.23
CA SER A 265 -11.78 -12.26 -12.65
C SER A 265 -10.36 -11.70 -12.86
N LEU A 266 -10.21 -10.54 -13.51
CA LEU A 266 -8.91 -10.02 -13.94
C LEU A 266 -7.95 -9.77 -12.76
N GLU A 267 -8.41 -9.13 -11.69
CA GLU A 267 -7.60 -8.86 -10.50
C GLU A 267 -7.18 -10.16 -9.79
N ALA A 268 -8.08 -11.16 -9.76
CA ALA A 268 -7.79 -12.47 -9.19
C ALA A 268 -6.76 -13.24 -10.05
N ALA A 269 -6.89 -13.22 -11.37
CA ALA A 269 -5.94 -13.82 -12.29
C ALA A 269 -4.52 -13.23 -12.12
N GLN A 270 -4.42 -11.90 -11.99
CA GLN A 270 -3.14 -11.23 -11.74
C GLN A 270 -2.57 -11.55 -10.36
N ALA A 271 -3.41 -11.71 -9.34
CA ALA A 271 -2.96 -12.19 -8.03
C ALA A 271 -2.41 -13.61 -8.13
N LEU A 272 -3.14 -14.53 -8.76
CA LEU A 272 -2.72 -15.92 -9.00
C LEU A 272 -1.40 -15.99 -9.75
N GLN A 273 -1.22 -15.20 -10.81
CA GLN A 273 0.05 -15.11 -11.53
C GLN A 273 1.22 -14.77 -10.60
N ASN A 274 1.09 -13.71 -9.80
CA ASN A 274 2.16 -13.29 -8.90
C ASN A 274 2.39 -14.33 -7.77
N LEU A 275 1.35 -14.99 -7.27
CA LEU A 275 1.48 -16.05 -6.28
C LEU A 275 2.18 -17.29 -6.87
N ALA A 276 1.86 -17.67 -8.11
CA ALA A 276 2.48 -18.80 -8.80
C ALA A 276 3.96 -18.57 -9.13
N LEU A 277 4.38 -17.32 -9.37
CA LEU A 277 5.80 -16.97 -9.46
C LEU A 277 6.58 -17.23 -8.15
N MET A 278 5.89 -17.31 -7.02
CA MET A 278 6.50 -17.51 -5.70
C MET A 278 6.39 -18.96 -5.21
N ARG A 279 5.19 -19.56 -5.28
CA ARG A 279 4.88 -20.91 -4.79
C ARG A 279 3.90 -21.61 -5.75
N PRO A 280 4.34 -22.04 -6.94
CA PRO A 280 3.47 -22.67 -7.93
C PRO A 280 2.78 -23.92 -7.38
N GLU A 281 3.46 -24.68 -6.51
CA GLU A 281 2.95 -25.89 -5.86
C GLU A 281 1.73 -25.67 -4.97
N LEU A 282 1.53 -24.45 -4.45
CA LEU A 282 0.37 -24.09 -3.62
C LEU A 282 -0.76 -23.45 -4.44
N VAL A 283 -0.47 -22.96 -5.64
CA VAL A 283 -1.38 -22.08 -6.41
C VAL A 283 -1.97 -22.81 -7.60
N ILE A 284 -1.16 -23.55 -8.36
CA ILE A 284 -1.61 -24.20 -9.60
C ILE A 284 -2.62 -25.32 -9.31
N PRO A 285 -2.40 -26.25 -8.36
CA PRO A 285 -3.33 -27.35 -8.15
C PRO A 285 -4.76 -26.89 -7.80
N PRO A 286 -4.98 -25.95 -6.85
CA PRO A 286 -6.33 -25.46 -6.55
C PRO A 286 -7.04 -24.75 -7.72
N VAL A 287 -6.28 -24.09 -8.61
CA VAL A 287 -6.83 -23.45 -9.81
C VAL A 287 -7.27 -24.53 -10.80
N LEU A 288 -6.46 -25.56 -11.03
CA LEU A 288 -6.81 -26.66 -11.93
C LEU A 288 -7.99 -27.47 -11.41
N GLU A 289 -8.03 -27.77 -10.10
CA GLU A 289 -9.15 -28.46 -9.45
C GLU A 289 -10.50 -27.75 -9.64
N LYS A 290 -10.48 -26.42 -9.79
CA LYS A 290 -11.68 -25.62 -10.10
C LYS A 290 -11.94 -25.48 -11.60
N THR A 291 -10.88 -25.56 -12.42
CA THR A 291 -10.98 -25.41 -13.87
C THR A 291 -11.59 -26.65 -14.53
N TYR A 292 -11.19 -27.86 -14.13
CA TYR A 292 -11.72 -29.09 -14.74
C TYR A 292 -13.26 -29.19 -14.62
N PRO A 293 -13.89 -28.99 -13.44
CA PRO A 293 -15.35 -28.97 -13.34
C PRO A 293 -15.99 -27.83 -14.13
N ALA A 294 -15.35 -26.66 -14.18
CA ALA A 294 -15.85 -25.50 -14.91
C ALA A 294 -15.85 -25.70 -16.44
N LEU A 295 -14.97 -26.57 -16.96
CA LEU A 295 -14.95 -26.98 -18.38
C LEU A 295 -16.04 -27.99 -18.72
N GLU A 296 -16.46 -28.81 -17.76
CA GLU A 296 -17.46 -29.85 -17.97
C GLU A 296 -18.90 -29.34 -17.74
N THR A 297 -19.08 -28.37 -16.85
CA THR A 297 -20.41 -27.88 -16.49
C THR A 297 -21.09 -27.13 -17.64
N LEU A 298 -22.35 -27.52 -17.91
CA LEU A 298 -23.21 -26.85 -18.90
C LEU A 298 -24.15 -25.82 -18.27
N THR A 299 -24.21 -25.75 -16.94
CA THR A 299 -25.15 -24.91 -16.19
C THR A 299 -24.51 -23.66 -15.57
N GLU A 300 -23.18 -23.63 -15.43
CA GLU A 300 -22.45 -22.55 -14.76
C GLU A 300 -21.40 -21.88 -15.67
N PRO A 301 -21.80 -21.28 -16.81
CA PRO A 301 -20.87 -20.76 -17.83
C PRO A 301 -19.95 -19.62 -17.34
N HIS A 302 -20.34 -18.93 -16.26
CA HIS A 302 -19.52 -17.90 -15.62
C HIS A 302 -18.25 -18.48 -14.98
N GLN A 303 -18.25 -19.75 -14.59
CA GLN A 303 -17.07 -20.39 -14.00
C GLN A 303 -16.00 -20.67 -15.06
N LEU A 304 -16.41 -21.01 -16.29
CA LEU A 304 -15.48 -21.28 -17.39
C LEU A 304 -14.65 -20.04 -17.74
N THR A 305 -15.30 -18.89 -17.93
CA THR A 305 -14.58 -17.64 -18.26
C THR A 305 -13.67 -17.18 -17.11
N ALA A 306 -14.12 -17.36 -15.87
CA ALA A 306 -13.34 -17.04 -14.67
C ALA A 306 -12.07 -17.90 -14.56
N THR A 307 -12.23 -19.22 -14.66
CA THR A 307 -11.13 -20.18 -14.51
C THR A 307 -10.14 -20.11 -15.66
N LEU A 308 -10.59 -20.01 -16.91
CA LEU A 308 -9.68 -19.85 -18.06
C LEU A 308 -8.85 -18.56 -17.99
N SER A 309 -9.47 -17.43 -17.60
CA SER A 309 -8.76 -16.17 -17.38
C SER A 309 -7.66 -16.32 -16.31
N CYS A 310 -7.95 -17.06 -15.25
CA CYS A 310 -7.00 -17.34 -14.19
C CYS A 310 -5.88 -18.29 -14.64
N VAL A 311 -6.20 -19.33 -15.41
CA VAL A 311 -5.23 -20.28 -15.99
C VAL A 311 -4.25 -19.62 -16.95
N ILE A 312 -4.63 -18.55 -17.65
CA ILE A 312 -3.68 -17.76 -18.46
C ILE A 312 -2.59 -17.11 -17.59
N GLY A 313 -2.93 -16.77 -16.34
CA GLY A 313 -2.04 -16.10 -15.42
C GLY A 313 -1.08 -17.02 -14.67
N VAL A 314 -1.49 -18.25 -14.35
CA VAL A 314 -0.68 -19.27 -13.65
C VAL A 314 0.13 -20.14 -14.60
#